data_AF-A0AAU5TL93-F1
#
_entry.id   AF-A0AAU5TL93-F1
#
_cell.length_a   1.000
_cell.length_b   1.000
_cell.length_c   1.000
_cell.angle_alpha   90.00
_cell.angle_beta   90.00
_cell.angle_gamma   90.00
#
_symmetry.space_group_name_H-M   'P 1'
#
loop_
_entity.id
_entity.type
_entity.pdbx_description
1 polymer ?
#
loop_
_entity_poly.entity_id
_entity_poly.type
_entity_poly.pdbx_seq_one_letter_code
_entity_poly.pdbx_strand_id
1 'polypeptide(L)'
;MAEVRFGSTAAALGMPMHMREVYLDEQNVFERVLGQATGPGGGRWTDGHDDAVGHRTVLLLRRRRGVSGRTFRRYVHDRIGPALQEAGARDLRTYTFLPWTPYVHPTLGVCHDNPTFRRYHASVVIGADSRAAMDDLLKSEQVAGIVADQQTVLTAVHAYTVERSVPVIRTGSARGTA
;
A
#
# COMPACT_ATOMS: atom_id res chain seq x y z
N MET A 1 9.45 -1.13 -4.02
CA MET A 1 8.69 -0.18 -3.20
C MET A 1 9.18 -0.34 -1.78
N ALA A 2 9.82 0.68 -1.21
CA ALA A 2 10.16 0.70 0.20
C ALA A 2 8.89 1.02 1.01
N GLU A 3 8.69 0.32 2.12
CA GLU A 3 7.57 0.53 3.03
C GLU A 3 8.09 0.68 4.45
N VAL A 4 7.72 1.77 5.12
CA VAL A 4 8.12 2.04 6.51
C VAL A 4 6.87 2.11 7.38
N ARG A 5 6.87 1.34 8.47
CA ARG A 5 5.80 1.32 9.45
C ARG A 5 6.28 1.86 10.78
N PHE A 6 5.48 2.74 11.37
CA PHE A 6 5.66 3.19 12.75
C PHE A 6 4.71 2.42 13.66
N GLY A 7 5.24 1.87 14.75
CA GLY A 7 4.45 1.17 15.76
C GLY A 7 3.53 2.10 16.57
N SER A 8 3.77 3.42 16.51
CA SER A 8 2.96 4.45 17.17
C SER A 8 3.15 5.81 16.50
N THR A 9 2.28 6.77 16.80
CA THR A 9 2.45 8.18 16.38
C THR A 9 3.70 8.81 16.98
N ALA A 10 4.11 8.42 18.20
CA ALA A 10 5.36 8.86 18.80
C ALA A 10 6.59 8.32 18.06
N ALA A 11 6.53 7.07 17.56
CA ALA A 11 7.61 6.51 16.73
C ALA A 11 7.76 7.26 15.39
N ALA A 12 6.69 7.91 14.90
CA ALA A 12 6.78 8.76 13.71
C ALA A 12 7.61 10.04 13.93
N LEU A 13 7.86 10.47 15.18
CA LEU A 13 8.79 11.57 15.47
C LEU A 13 10.25 11.19 15.13
N GLY A 14 10.56 9.89 15.08
CA GLY A 14 11.82 9.34 14.60
C GLY A 14 11.92 9.20 13.07
N MET A 15 10.88 9.61 12.31
CA MET A 15 10.85 9.53 10.84
C MET A 15 12.14 10.01 10.17
N PRO A 16 12.71 11.18 10.53
CA PRO A 16 13.90 11.69 9.85
C PRO A 16 15.10 10.74 9.93
N MET A 17 15.24 10.00 11.03
CA MET A 17 16.36 9.05 11.22
C MET A 17 16.14 7.76 10.43
N HIS A 18 14.93 7.19 10.45
CA HIS A 18 14.62 5.96 9.72
C HIS A 18 14.48 6.17 8.20
N MET A 19 14.10 7.36 7.76
CA MET A 19 13.99 7.70 6.34
C MET A 19 15.33 8.05 5.70
N ARG A 20 16.40 8.30 6.49
CA ARG A 20 17.71 8.68 5.94
C ARG A 20 18.28 7.63 4.99
N GLU A 21 18.18 6.36 5.35
CA GLU A 21 18.62 5.25 4.50
C GLU A 21 17.77 5.14 3.23
N VAL A 22 16.46 5.37 3.35
CA VAL A 22 15.53 5.40 2.22
C VAL A 22 15.87 6.56 1.27
N TYR A 23 16.14 7.76 1.78
CA TYR A 23 16.50 8.92 0.96
C TYR A 23 17.80 8.72 0.18
N LEU A 24 18.81 8.11 0.80
CA LEU A 24 20.06 7.80 0.12
C LEU A 24 19.86 6.76 -0.99
N ASP A 25 18.99 5.77 -0.79
CA ASP A 25 18.64 4.80 -1.83
C ASP A 25 17.87 5.45 -2.98
N GLU A 26 16.86 6.28 -2.66
CA GLU A 26 16.01 6.95 -3.66
C GLU A 26 16.83 7.81 -4.64
N GLN A 27 17.81 8.58 -4.13
CA GLN A 27 18.67 9.44 -4.96
C GLN A 27 19.58 8.67 -5.92
N ASN A 28 20.01 7.47 -5.53
CA ASN A 28 21.00 6.72 -6.29
C ASN A 28 20.38 5.97 -7.48
N VAL A 29 19.10 5.59 -7.38
CA VAL A 29 18.50 4.61 -8.31
C VAL A 29 17.33 5.19 -9.10
N PHE A 30 16.63 6.22 -8.59
CA PHE A 30 15.35 6.63 -9.16
C PHE A 30 15.24 8.12 -9.47
N GLU A 31 14.82 8.44 -10.69
CA GLU A 31 14.41 9.80 -11.07
C GLU A 31 13.03 10.18 -10.49
N ARG A 32 12.18 9.18 -10.21
CA ARG A 32 10.81 9.37 -9.68
C ARG A 32 10.43 8.26 -8.72
N VAL A 33 9.91 8.65 -7.56
CA VAL A 33 9.43 7.73 -6.51
C VAL A 33 8.05 8.13 -6.04
N LEU A 34 7.10 7.19 -6.04
CA LEU A 34 5.76 7.44 -5.53
C LEU A 34 5.76 7.48 -3.99
N GLY A 35 6.13 8.63 -3.44
CA GLY A 35 6.10 8.88 -2.01
C GLY A 35 4.68 9.15 -1.54
N GLN A 36 4.09 8.20 -0.80
CA GLN A 36 2.74 8.34 -0.23
C GLN A 36 2.77 8.12 1.27
N ALA A 37 2.16 9.04 2.04
CA ALA A 37 1.97 8.88 3.47
C ALA A 37 0.56 8.38 3.78
N THR A 38 0.44 7.60 4.84
CA THR A 38 -0.84 7.21 5.42
C THR A 38 -0.99 7.84 6.80
N GLY A 39 -2.21 8.27 7.13
CA GLY A 39 -2.52 8.75 8.48
C GLY A 39 -2.78 7.58 9.45
N PRO A 40 -3.07 7.87 10.73
CA PRO A 40 -3.44 6.84 11.71
C PRO A 40 -4.61 5.95 11.23
N GLY A 41 -4.38 4.63 11.29
CA GLY A 41 -5.31 3.61 10.79
C GLY A 41 -5.53 3.63 9.28
N GLY A 42 -4.72 4.40 8.54
CA GLY A 42 -4.75 4.45 7.08
C GLY A 42 -4.10 3.24 6.43
N GLY A 43 -3.37 2.42 7.18
CA GLY A 43 -2.87 1.10 6.77
C GLY A 43 -3.53 -0.02 7.58
N ARG A 44 -3.89 -1.15 6.93
CA ARG A 44 -4.30 -2.40 7.58
C ARG A 44 -3.60 -3.60 6.96
N TRP A 45 -3.14 -4.53 7.80
CA TRP A 45 -2.50 -5.80 7.43
C TRP A 45 -3.22 -6.95 8.08
N THR A 46 -3.39 -8.06 7.36
CA THR A 46 -3.99 -9.28 7.93
C THR A 46 -2.97 -10.13 8.68
N ASP A 47 -1.77 -10.35 8.12
CA ASP A 47 -0.88 -11.44 8.60
C ASP A 47 0.60 -11.07 8.80
N GLY A 48 1.00 -9.80 8.67
CA GLY A 48 2.43 -9.46 8.65
C GLY A 48 3.05 -9.59 7.26
N HIS A 49 4.34 -9.27 7.13
CA HIS A 49 5.08 -9.57 5.92
C HIS A 49 5.53 -11.03 5.96
N ASP A 50 5.14 -11.80 4.95
CA ASP A 50 5.51 -13.20 4.81
C ASP A 50 6.48 -13.37 3.63
N ASP A 51 7.75 -13.63 3.94
CA ASP A 51 8.81 -13.86 2.95
C ASP A 51 8.51 -15.08 2.05
N ALA A 52 7.64 -16.00 2.46
CA ALA A 52 7.28 -17.20 1.71
C ALA A 52 6.15 -17.00 0.67
N VAL A 53 5.57 -15.80 0.59
CA VAL A 53 4.55 -15.50 -0.43
C VAL A 53 5.18 -15.53 -1.82
N GLY A 54 4.72 -16.48 -2.64
CA GLY A 54 5.29 -16.74 -3.97
C GLY A 54 4.95 -15.68 -5.02
N HIS A 55 3.83 -14.99 -4.89
CA HIS A 55 3.41 -13.96 -5.84
C HIS A 55 2.73 -12.78 -5.16
N ARG A 56 3.03 -11.55 -5.60
CA ARG A 56 2.37 -10.34 -5.12
C ARG A 56 1.85 -9.50 -6.28
N THR A 57 0.66 -8.94 -6.10
CA THR A 57 0.05 -7.94 -6.98
C THR A 57 -0.19 -6.67 -6.18
N VAL A 58 0.22 -5.53 -6.72
CA VAL A 58 -0.03 -4.21 -6.14
C VAL A 58 -1.06 -3.48 -7.00
N LEU A 59 -2.12 -3.01 -6.36
CA LEU A 59 -3.16 -2.19 -6.97
C LEU A 59 -2.99 -0.74 -6.50
N LEU A 60 -2.87 0.19 -7.44
CA LEU A 60 -2.95 1.63 -7.16
C LEU A 60 -4.33 2.15 -7.54
N LEU A 61 -5.03 2.73 -6.56
CA LEU A 61 -6.45 3.10 -6.70
C LEU A 61 -6.60 4.61 -6.86
N ARG A 62 -7.47 5.03 -7.78
CA ARG A 62 -7.88 6.42 -7.95
C ARG A 62 -9.33 6.60 -7.51
N ARG A 63 -9.53 7.46 -6.51
CA ARG A 63 -10.86 7.85 -6.02
C ARG A 63 -11.62 8.65 -7.09
N ARG A 64 -12.91 8.37 -7.23
CA ARG A 64 -13.80 9.10 -8.13
C ARG A 64 -14.09 10.51 -7.62
N ARG A 65 -14.20 11.47 -8.56
CA ARG A 65 -14.58 12.85 -8.23
C ARG A 65 -15.97 12.86 -7.57
N GLY A 66 -16.12 13.63 -6.50
CA GLY A 66 -17.36 13.72 -5.72
C GLY A 66 -17.50 12.69 -4.60
N VAL A 67 -16.69 11.63 -4.60
CA VAL A 67 -16.69 10.64 -3.50
C VAL A 67 -15.90 11.19 -2.32
N SER A 68 -16.49 11.18 -1.13
CA SER A 68 -15.82 11.64 0.10
C SER A 68 -14.61 10.75 0.44
N GLY A 69 -13.59 11.32 1.10
CA GLY A 69 -12.42 10.54 1.53
C GLY A 69 -12.80 9.44 2.51
N ARG A 70 -13.82 9.68 3.35
CA ARG A 70 -14.37 8.69 4.30
C ARG A 70 -15.04 7.52 3.58
N THR A 71 -15.90 7.80 2.59
CA THR A 71 -16.56 6.76 1.79
C THR A 71 -15.54 5.90 1.06
N PHE A 72 -14.56 6.55 0.42
CA PHE A 72 -13.45 5.85 -0.23
C PHE A 72 -12.65 4.98 0.74
N ARG A 73 -12.30 5.52 1.91
CA ARG A 73 -11.55 4.78 2.93
C ARG A 73 -12.30 3.54 3.44
N ARG A 74 -13.62 3.67 3.69
CA ARG A 74 -14.47 2.53 4.06
C ARG A 74 -14.52 1.49 2.95
N TYR A 75 -14.66 1.92 1.69
CA TYR A 75 -14.66 0.98 0.57
C TYR A 75 -13.33 0.21 0.47
N VAL A 76 -12.18 0.89 0.65
CA VAL A 76 -10.87 0.21 0.61
C VAL A 76 -10.70 -0.77 1.77
N HIS A 77 -10.96 -0.34 3.01
CA HIS A 77 -10.61 -1.15 4.18
C HIS A 77 -11.72 -2.07 4.70
N ASP A 78 -12.99 -1.76 4.42
CA ASP A 78 -14.15 -2.49 4.96
C ASP A 78 -14.91 -3.26 3.86
N ARG A 79 -14.55 -3.07 2.58
CA ARG A 79 -15.10 -3.86 1.46
C ARG A 79 -14.00 -4.62 0.73
N ILE A 80 -13.04 -3.93 0.11
CA ILE A 80 -11.95 -4.59 -0.65
C ILE A 80 -11.13 -5.51 0.25
N GLY A 81 -10.66 -5.01 1.41
CA GLY A 81 -9.86 -5.80 2.35
C GLY A 81 -10.54 -7.12 2.75
N PRO A 82 -11.71 -7.08 3.40
CA PRO A 82 -12.42 -8.30 3.81
C PRO A 82 -12.74 -9.25 2.65
N ALA A 83 -13.19 -8.75 1.50
CA ALA A 83 -13.51 -9.60 0.35
C ALA A 83 -12.28 -10.37 -0.16
N LEU A 84 -11.11 -9.71 -0.23
CA LEU A 84 -9.87 -10.37 -0.62
C LEU A 84 -9.39 -11.37 0.43
N GLN A 85 -9.55 -11.03 1.71
CA GLN A 85 -9.20 -11.94 2.81
C GLN A 85 -10.08 -13.20 2.81
N GLU A 86 -11.39 -13.05 2.63
CA GLU A 86 -12.35 -14.16 2.50
C GLU A 86 -12.07 -15.01 1.27
N ALA A 87 -11.59 -14.40 0.18
CA ALA A 87 -11.14 -15.10 -1.02
C ALA A 87 -9.78 -15.84 -0.86
N GLY A 88 -9.14 -15.73 0.31
CA GLY A 88 -7.88 -16.43 0.61
C GLY A 88 -6.61 -15.65 0.26
N ALA A 89 -6.67 -14.32 0.15
CA ALA A 89 -5.47 -13.51 -0.05
C ALA A 89 -4.49 -13.66 1.12
N ARG A 90 -3.21 -13.84 0.80
CA ARG A 90 -2.09 -13.83 1.75
C ARG A 90 -1.43 -12.46 1.77
N ASP A 91 -0.71 -12.11 2.84
CA ASP A 91 0.04 -10.84 2.95
C ASP A 91 -0.77 -9.63 2.45
N LEU A 92 -2.06 -9.58 2.84
CA LEU A 92 -2.99 -8.58 2.37
C LEU A 92 -2.75 -7.27 3.11
N ARG A 93 -2.53 -6.22 2.33
CA ARG A 93 -2.25 -4.88 2.84
C ARG A 93 -3.15 -3.88 2.15
N THR A 94 -3.79 -3.01 2.92
CA THR A 94 -4.60 -1.92 2.36
C THR A 94 -4.14 -0.59 2.93
N TYR A 95 -3.96 0.41 2.07
CA TYR A 95 -3.49 1.75 2.43
C TYR A 95 -4.39 2.81 1.83
N THR A 96 -4.74 3.82 2.62
CA THR A 96 -5.38 5.04 2.15
C THR A 96 -4.47 6.23 2.41
N PHE A 97 -4.15 6.96 1.35
CA PHE A 97 -3.14 7.99 1.37
C PHE A 97 -3.70 9.33 1.86
N LEU A 98 -2.86 10.07 2.58
CA LEU A 98 -3.09 11.47 2.85
C LEU A 98 -2.95 12.29 1.56
N PRO A 99 -3.55 13.49 1.49
CA PRO A 99 -3.27 14.41 0.40
C PRO A 99 -1.76 14.62 0.25
N TRP A 100 -1.29 14.57 -1.00
CA TRP A 100 0.12 14.80 -1.29
C TRP A 100 0.54 16.17 -0.78
N THR A 101 1.71 16.21 -0.15
CA THR A 101 2.36 17.41 0.36
C THR A 101 3.87 17.29 0.14
N PRO A 102 4.57 18.38 -0.23
CA PRO A 102 6.02 18.35 -0.44
C PRO A 102 6.80 18.07 0.85
N TYR A 103 6.21 18.28 2.03
CA TYR A 103 6.91 18.15 3.31
C TYR A 103 7.22 16.71 3.73
N VAL A 104 6.56 15.72 3.14
CA VAL A 104 6.72 14.31 3.53
C VAL A 104 7.90 13.65 2.80
N HIS A 105 8.30 14.17 1.64
CA HIS A 105 9.37 13.61 0.80
C HIS A 105 10.34 14.71 0.37
N PRO A 106 11.30 15.10 1.23
CA PRO A 106 12.27 16.16 0.94
C PRO A 106 13.50 15.66 0.14
N THR A 107 13.43 14.47 -0.50
CA THR A 107 14.56 13.91 -1.24
C THR A 107 14.93 14.80 -2.42
N LEU A 108 16.11 15.43 -2.36
CA LEU A 108 16.57 16.32 -3.43
C LEU A 108 16.82 15.52 -4.71
N GLY A 109 16.40 16.06 -5.85
CA GLY A 109 16.64 15.45 -7.17
C GLY A 109 15.68 14.33 -7.55
N VAL A 110 14.70 13.98 -6.70
CA VAL A 110 13.72 12.92 -6.98
C VAL A 110 12.32 13.53 -7.12
N CYS A 111 11.62 13.19 -8.20
CA CYS A 111 10.23 13.59 -8.37
C CYS A 111 9.30 12.72 -7.53
N HIS A 112 8.50 13.32 -6.63
CA HIS A 112 7.55 12.59 -5.79
C HIS A 112 6.08 12.85 -6.10
N ASP A 113 5.80 13.66 -7.12
CA ASP A 113 4.45 14.06 -7.45
C ASP A 113 3.96 13.41 -8.75
N ASN A 114 2.64 13.37 -8.84
CA ASN A 114 1.94 13.19 -10.09
C ASN A 114 1.05 14.42 -10.30
N PRO A 115 0.75 14.78 -11.56
CA PRO A 115 -0.28 15.77 -11.86
C PRO A 115 -1.55 15.45 -11.07
N THR A 116 -2.24 16.46 -10.55
CA THR A 116 -3.36 16.28 -9.59
C THR A 116 -4.41 15.28 -10.08
N PHE A 117 -4.71 15.30 -11.38
CA PHE A 117 -5.65 14.37 -12.01
C PHE A 117 -5.15 12.93 -12.12
N ARG A 118 -3.85 12.65 -11.99
CA ARG A 118 -3.23 11.31 -12.03
C ARG A 118 -2.81 10.78 -10.66
N ARG A 119 -3.07 11.52 -9.57
CA ARG A 119 -2.67 11.10 -8.22
C ARG A 119 -3.45 9.86 -7.76
N TYR A 120 -2.73 8.94 -7.15
CA TYR A 120 -3.30 7.78 -6.46
C TYR A 120 -3.79 8.17 -5.07
N HIS A 121 -4.78 7.45 -4.58
CA HIS A 121 -5.45 7.75 -3.31
C HIS A 121 -5.37 6.56 -2.34
N ALA A 122 -5.07 5.38 -2.83
CA ALA A 122 -4.86 4.18 -2.03
C ALA A 122 -3.95 3.18 -2.77
N SER A 123 -3.42 2.23 -2.00
CA SER A 123 -2.77 1.03 -2.51
C SER A 123 -3.34 -0.22 -1.83
N VAL A 124 -3.40 -1.32 -2.57
CA VAL A 124 -3.71 -2.64 -2.04
C VAL A 124 -2.62 -3.60 -2.50
N VAL A 125 -2.00 -4.31 -1.57
CA VAL A 125 -1.03 -5.38 -1.86
C VAL A 125 -1.72 -6.70 -1.57
N ILE A 126 -1.69 -7.61 -2.54
CA ILE A 126 -2.32 -8.92 -2.48
C ILE A 126 -1.23 -9.95 -2.70
N GLY A 127 -1.01 -10.83 -1.73
CA GLY A 127 -0.18 -12.00 -1.85
C GLY A 127 -0.98 -13.24 -2.24
N ALA A 128 -0.34 -14.14 -2.98
CA ALA A 128 -0.83 -15.48 -3.29
C ALA A 128 0.36 -16.44 -3.41
N ASP A 129 0.09 -17.74 -3.37
CA ASP A 129 1.15 -18.76 -3.49
C ASP A 129 1.78 -18.79 -4.89
N SER A 130 1.01 -18.42 -5.91
CA SER A 130 1.46 -18.36 -7.29
C SER A 130 0.62 -17.37 -8.11
N ARG A 131 1.07 -17.11 -9.35
CA ARG A 131 0.29 -16.31 -10.31
C ARG A 131 -1.04 -16.98 -10.69
N ALA A 132 -1.09 -18.31 -10.73
CA ALA A 132 -2.33 -19.04 -11.01
C ALA A 132 -3.32 -18.89 -9.85
N ALA A 133 -2.85 -19.05 -8.61
CA ALA A 133 -3.68 -18.83 -7.42
C ALA A 133 -4.21 -17.38 -7.34
N MET A 134 -3.42 -16.39 -7.77
CA MET A 134 -3.88 -15.00 -7.90
C MET A 134 -5.02 -14.86 -8.91
N ASP A 135 -4.93 -15.53 -10.07
CA ASP A 135 -5.99 -15.48 -11.10
C ASP A 135 -7.29 -16.13 -10.60
N ASP A 136 -7.19 -17.28 -9.92
CA ASP A 136 -8.34 -17.95 -9.31
C ASP A 136 -8.99 -17.07 -8.22
N LEU A 137 -8.18 -16.46 -7.37
CA LEU A 137 -8.64 -15.53 -6.33
C LEU A 137 -9.42 -14.35 -6.93
N LEU A 138 -8.92 -13.74 -8.00
CA LEU A 138 -9.57 -12.61 -8.66
C LEU A 138 -10.89 -12.97 -9.33
N LYS A 139 -11.11 -14.25 -9.65
CA LYS A 139 -12.36 -14.79 -10.22
C LYS A 139 -13.37 -15.25 -9.17
N SER A 140 -13.01 -15.20 -7.89
CA SER A 140 -13.89 -15.61 -6.79
C SER A 140 -15.15 -14.74 -6.69
N GLU A 141 -16.23 -15.33 -6.16
CA GLU A 141 -17.51 -14.63 -5.97
C GLU A 141 -17.37 -13.43 -5.02
N GLN A 142 -16.53 -13.57 -3.99
CA GLN A 142 -16.19 -12.53 -3.03
C GLN A 142 -15.61 -11.30 -3.73
N VAL A 143 -14.73 -11.52 -4.72
CA VAL A 143 -14.13 -10.44 -5.52
C VAL A 143 -15.10 -9.89 -6.57
N ALA A 144 -15.95 -10.71 -7.16
CA ALA A 144 -16.95 -10.26 -8.13
C ALA A 144 -17.87 -9.16 -7.55
N GLY A 145 -18.27 -9.30 -6.27
CA GLY A 145 -19.09 -8.31 -5.57
C GLY A 145 -18.44 -6.93 -5.46
N ILE A 146 -17.14 -6.86 -5.17
CA ILE A 146 -16.44 -5.56 -5.11
C ILE A 146 -16.24 -4.95 -6.50
N VAL A 147 -16.06 -5.77 -7.53
CA VAL A 147 -15.91 -5.32 -8.92
C VAL A 147 -17.18 -4.65 -9.44
N ALA A 148 -18.36 -5.15 -9.06
CA ALA A 148 -19.64 -4.53 -9.43
C ALA A 148 -19.80 -3.11 -8.84
N ASP A 149 -19.37 -2.93 -7.60
CA ASP A 149 -19.47 -1.65 -6.87
C ASP A 149 -18.36 -0.65 -7.26
N GLN A 150 -17.27 -1.11 -7.90
CA GLN A 150 -16.05 -0.31 -8.08
C GLN A 150 -16.31 1.01 -8.80
N GLN A 151 -17.17 1.01 -9.80
CA GLN A 151 -17.48 2.18 -10.60
C GLN A 151 -18.12 3.28 -9.76
N THR A 152 -18.77 2.97 -8.64
CA THR A 152 -19.40 4.01 -7.80
C THR A 152 -18.37 4.80 -6.99
N VAL A 153 -17.21 4.19 -6.68
CA VAL A 153 -16.22 4.74 -5.76
C VAL A 153 -14.89 5.11 -6.46
N LEU A 154 -14.52 4.38 -7.51
CA LEU A 154 -13.24 4.46 -8.20
C LEU A 154 -13.38 5.10 -9.59
N THR A 155 -12.30 5.78 -10.00
CA THR A 155 -12.11 6.23 -11.39
C THR A 155 -11.15 5.30 -12.13
N ALA A 156 -10.17 4.71 -11.45
CA ALA A 156 -9.23 3.79 -12.05
C ALA A 156 -8.58 2.87 -11.01
N VAL A 157 -8.18 1.69 -11.47
CA VAL A 157 -7.35 0.71 -10.76
C VAL A 157 -6.19 0.38 -11.68
N HIS A 158 -4.97 0.50 -11.17
CA HIS A 158 -3.75 0.12 -11.89
C HIS A 158 -3.11 -1.05 -11.18
N ALA A 159 -3.02 -2.20 -11.85
CA ALA A 159 -2.46 -3.41 -11.28
C ALA A 159 -1.02 -3.62 -11.76
N TYR A 160 -0.13 -3.96 -10.84
CA TYR A 160 1.27 -4.26 -11.11
C TYR A 160 1.63 -5.59 -10.46
N THR A 161 2.19 -6.49 -11.25
CA THR A 161 2.81 -7.71 -10.73
C THR A 161 4.15 -7.37 -10.10
N VAL A 162 4.39 -7.89 -8.90
CA VAL A 162 5.67 -7.77 -8.22
C VAL A 162 6.44 -9.06 -8.41
N GLU A 163 7.56 -8.98 -9.12
CA GLU A 163 8.45 -10.11 -9.36
C GLU A 163 9.18 -10.53 -8.07
N ARG A 164 9.65 -9.56 -7.28
CA ARG A 164 10.38 -9.81 -6.05
C ARG A 164 10.12 -8.72 -5.01
N SER A 165 9.96 -9.12 -3.77
CA SER A 165 10.00 -8.23 -2.59
C SER A 165 11.19 -8.62 -1.74
N VAL A 166 11.95 -7.65 -1.25
CA VAL A 166 13.14 -7.88 -0.42
C VAL A 166 13.02 -7.01 0.82
N PRO A 167 13.05 -7.59 2.04
CA PRO A 167 13.15 -6.79 3.26
C PRO A 167 14.57 -6.23 3.38
N VAL A 168 14.73 -4.93 3.13
CA VAL A 168 16.04 -4.25 3.19
C VAL A 168 16.35 -3.76 4.60
N ILE A 169 15.33 -3.38 5.37
CA ILE A 169 15.47 -2.91 6.76
C ILE A 169 14.60 -3.79 7.65
N ARG A 170 15.24 -4.60 8.50
CA ARG A 170 14.58 -5.36 9.57
C ARG A 170 14.87 -4.68 10.90
N THR A 171 13.95 -3.85 11.39
CA THR A 171 14.05 -3.32 12.76
C THR A 171 13.66 -4.44 13.73
N GLY A 172 14.61 -4.93 14.52
CA GLY A 172 14.37 -5.98 15.50
C GLY A 172 13.26 -5.59 16.47
N SER A 173 12.33 -6.53 16.72
CA SER A 173 11.48 -6.43 17.89
C SER A 173 12.38 -6.57 19.11
N ALA A 174 12.41 -5.57 19.99
CA ALA A 174 12.95 -5.77 21.32
C ALA A 174 12.10 -6.87 21.99
N ARG A 175 12.59 -8.12 21.92
CA ARG A 175 12.19 -9.16 22.85
C ARG A 175 12.65 -8.70 24.22
N GLY A 176 11.73 -8.13 24.99
CA GLY A 176 11.88 -8.06 26.44
C GLY A 176 11.81 -9.49 26.97
N THR A 177 12.96 -10.09 27.21
CA THR A 177 13.13 -11.21 28.12
C THR A 177 13.08 -10.69 29.56
N ALA A 178 12.07 -11.11 30.32
CA ALA A 178 12.15 -11.46 31.74
C ALA A 178 10.88 -12.23 32.10
#